data_AF-A0AAE0A9W0-F1
#
_entry.id   AF-A0AAE0A9W0-F1
#
_cell.length_a   1.000
_cell.length_b   1.000
_cell.length_c   1.000
_cell.angle_alpha   90.00
_cell.angle_beta   90.00
_cell.angle_gamma   90.00
#
_symmetry.space_group_name_H-M   'P 1'
#
loop_
_entity.id
_entity.type
_entity.pdbx_description
1 polymer ?
#
loop_
_entity_poly.entity_id
_entity_poly.type
_entity_poly.pdbx_seq_one_letter_code
_entity_poly.pdbx_strand_id
1 'polypeptide(L)'
;MMMPRCGVPDIINGTTRMRSGYIFNQNNNFHVKYTFFPGQPKWPKGKKVLKYEFGEGTRGDVKDPFGRAASTWQPHIPFTFEHFNVLDQSDIRVSFKTRDHGDGKPFDGPGGILAHAFAPTDGRVHFDAEEHWAVGAVPDAYDMQSVSLHELGHILGMGHSSVEEAIMWPTQPIGETKGLKDDDIQGIKALYAAVKNSRLTYLKNLQGYQKGDQVNDIKYLKKYLQRFGYLSYHDKSSSSINNDDDDFFDEKLESAIKTYQTNFNLNPTGLLDSETITMMSRPRCGVPDHDMMSSRMNNNSQFHSHYVFFGGNPKWPSNKTILTYAFKPGDPIDASEPILRALIEWSKYTRFKYEKINDFDTADIKIGFYTGYHGDDGPFVGPGAGAYAHAFAPTYGQIHYNLNQTWVNGAVEGGVDLMTVGLHELGHVLGLAHSTVETAIMWPYIGAGETKGLTADDIQGIQALYA
;
A
#
# COMPACT_ATOMS: atom_id res chain seq x y z
N MET A 1 37.92 -2.25 -21.40
CA MET A 1 37.37 -1.01 -20.83
C MET A 1 35.95 -1.32 -20.38
N MET A 2 35.59 -0.91 -19.17
CA MET A 2 34.18 -1.01 -18.73
C MET A 2 33.35 -0.04 -19.58
N MET A 3 32.15 -0.46 -19.97
CA MET A 3 31.22 0.43 -20.66
C MET A 3 30.75 1.52 -19.68
N PRO A 4 30.79 2.81 -20.07
CA PRO A 4 30.33 3.90 -19.23
C PRO A 4 28.87 3.73 -18.81
N ARG A 5 28.60 3.93 -17.52
CA ARG A 5 27.34 3.56 -16.89
C ARG A 5 27.02 4.37 -15.63
N CYS A 6 25.77 4.26 -15.18
CA CYS A 6 25.37 4.69 -13.84
C CYS A 6 26.03 3.82 -12.75
N GLY A 7 26.39 4.47 -11.64
CA GLY A 7 26.98 3.87 -10.44
C GLY A 7 25.97 3.24 -9.46
N VAL A 8 24.67 3.31 -9.75
CA VAL A 8 23.66 2.54 -9.00
C VAL A 8 23.82 1.04 -9.30
N PRO A 9 23.85 0.15 -8.30
CA PRO A 9 24.00 -1.29 -8.56
C PRO A 9 22.80 -1.89 -9.30
N ASP A 10 23.06 -2.67 -10.35
CA ASP A 10 22.04 -3.44 -11.08
C ASP A 10 21.33 -4.48 -10.21
N ILE A 11 22.09 -5.09 -9.30
CA ILE A 11 21.68 -6.16 -8.40
C ILE A 11 21.98 -5.73 -6.97
N ILE A 12 20.94 -5.43 -6.19
CA ILE A 12 21.05 -5.08 -4.77
C ILE A 12 20.70 -6.34 -3.96
N ASN A 13 21.69 -6.96 -3.31
CA ASN A 13 21.53 -8.13 -2.43
C ASN A 13 20.74 -9.31 -3.04
N GLY A 14 20.79 -9.49 -4.37
CA GLY A 14 20.04 -10.55 -5.08
C GLY A 14 18.53 -10.31 -5.19
N THR A 15 18.03 -9.17 -4.71
CA THR A 15 16.59 -8.82 -4.71
C THR A 15 16.14 -8.10 -5.98
N THR A 16 17.06 -7.47 -6.72
CA THR A 16 16.83 -6.93 -8.06
C THR A 16 17.50 -7.84 -9.11
N ARG A 17 16.86 -7.99 -10.27
CA ARG A 17 17.40 -8.76 -11.41
C ARG A 17 17.25 -7.93 -12.69
N MET A 18 18.32 -7.71 -13.44
CA MET A 18 18.23 -7.27 -14.84
C MET A 18 17.91 -8.44 -15.77
N ARG A 19 16.80 -9.14 -15.51
CA ARG A 19 16.17 -10.04 -16.48
C ARG A 19 14.77 -9.53 -16.75
N SER A 20 14.32 -9.60 -18.00
CA SER A 20 12.91 -9.44 -18.34
C SER A 20 12.07 -10.26 -17.37
N GLY A 21 11.23 -9.61 -16.58
CA GLY A 21 10.31 -10.30 -15.69
C GLY A 21 9.34 -11.12 -16.53
N TYR A 22 9.37 -12.44 -16.39
CA TYR A 22 8.25 -13.27 -16.81
C TYR A 22 7.10 -12.97 -15.86
N ILE A 23 6.16 -12.13 -16.30
CA ILE A 23 4.78 -12.24 -15.84
C ILE A 23 4.09 -13.10 -16.91
N PHE A 24 3.85 -14.37 -16.62
CA PHE A 24 2.98 -15.20 -17.46
C PHE A 24 1.56 -14.64 -17.36
N ASN A 25 1.12 -13.95 -18.40
CA ASN A 25 -0.30 -13.68 -18.63
C ASN A 25 -0.61 -14.15 -20.06
N GLN A 26 -1.15 -15.36 -20.19
CA GLN A 26 -1.56 -15.90 -21.48
C GLN A 26 -2.84 -15.17 -21.91
N ASN A 27 -2.67 -14.13 -22.74
CA ASN A 27 -3.59 -13.63 -23.77
C ASN A 27 -3.52 -12.10 -23.99
N ASN A 28 -2.35 -11.48 -23.81
CA ASN A 28 -1.86 -10.35 -24.64
C ASN A 28 -0.42 -10.00 -24.24
N ASN A 29 0.50 -9.98 -25.20
CA ASN A 29 1.93 -9.71 -25.00
C ASN A 29 2.19 -8.30 -24.41
N PHE A 30 2.27 -8.18 -23.09
CA PHE A 30 2.90 -7.04 -22.41
C PHE A 30 4.04 -7.55 -21.52
N HIS A 31 5.26 -7.44 -22.04
CA HIS A 31 6.47 -7.66 -21.26
C HIS A 31 6.76 -6.41 -20.43
N VAL A 32 6.64 -6.50 -19.11
CA VAL A 32 7.09 -5.44 -18.18
C VAL A 32 8.60 -5.56 -18.02
N LYS A 33 9.36 -4.51 -18.37
CA LYS A 33 10.84 -4.56 -18.42
C LYS A 33 11.55 -3.54 -17.51
N TYR A 34 10.80 -2.62 -16.89
CA TYR A 34 11.25 -1.70 -15.85
C TYR A 34 11.36 -2.38 -14.48
N THR A 35 12.18 -1.81 -13.58
CA THR A 35 12.33 -2.29 -12.19
C THR A 35 12.23 -1.13 -11.18
N PHE A 36 12.16 -1.46 -9.89
CA PHE A 36 12.14 -0.51 -8.77
C PHE A 36 13.22 -0.87 -7.75
N PHE A 37 13.65 0.10 -6.95
CA PHE A 37 14.48 -0.17 -5.78
C PHE A 37 13.76 -1.12 -4.80
N PRO A 38 14.50 -1.96 -4.05
CA PRO A 38 13.92 -2.75 -2.96
C PRO A 38 13.13 -1.88 -1.99
N GLY A 39 11.93 -2.32 -1.61
CA GLY A 39 11.01 -1.55 -0.77
C GLY A 39 10.22 -0.47 -1.50
N GLN A 40 10.44 -0.28 -2.82
CA GLN A 40 9.77 0.72 -3.66
C GLN A 40 9.68 2.11 -2.99
N PRO A 41 10.81 2.69 -2.55
CA PRO A 41 10.83 4.02 -1.95
C PRO A 41 10.20 5.04 -2.89
N LYS A 42 9.38 5.93 -2.31
CA LYS A 42 8.66 6.99 -3.02
C LYS A 42 8.76 8.28 -2.22
N TRP A 43 8.65 9.40 -2.92
CA TRP A 43 8.37 10.66 -2.26
C TRP A 43 7.01 10.63 -1.55
N PRO A 44 6.84 11.29 -0.39
CA PRO A 44 5.61 11.25 0.39
C PRO A 44 4.37 11.63 -0.43
N LYS A 45 3.23 10.96 -0.19
CA LYS A 45 1.97 11.14 -0.94
C LYS A 45 1.45 12.59 -0.97
N GLY A 46 1.77 13.40 0.05
CA GLY A 46 1.41 14.81 0.15
C GLY A 46 2.39 15.77 -0.53
N LYS A 47 3.56 15.29 -0.98
CA LYS A 47 4.56 16.11 -1.66
C LYS A 47 3.98 16.58 -3.00
N LYS A 48 4.10 17.87 -3.29
CA LYS A 48 3.62 18.50 -4.55
C LYS A 48 4.74 19.12 -5.37
N VAL A 49 5.78 19.58 -4.70
CA VAL A 49 6.95 20.21 -5.31
C VAL A 49 8.20 19.54 -4.78
N LEU A 50 9.03 19.01 -5.68
CA LEU A 50 10.40 18.57 -5.38
C LEU A 50 11.33 19.74 -5.68
N LYS A 51 11.88 20.33 -4.62
CA LYS A 51 12.83 21.44 -4.70
C LYS A 51 14.21 20.88 -5.00
N TYR A 52 14.82 21.30 -6.09
CA TYR A 52 16.19 20.90 -6.42
C TYR A 52 17.13 22.10 -6.38
N GLU A 53 18.39 21.81 -6.09
CA GLU A 53 19.46 22.80 -6.05
C GLU A 53 20.77 22.25 -6.63
N PHE A 54 21.69 23.19 -6.88
CA PHE A 54 23.05 22.89 -7.29
C PHE A 54 24.01 23.28 -6.17
N GLY A 55 24.70 22.30 -5.60
CA GLY A 55 25.64 22.52 -4.50
C GLY A 55 26.80 23.44 -4.90
N GLU A 56 27.51 23.98 -3.91
CA GLU A 56 28.69 24.82 -4.14
C GLU A 56 29.73 24.10 -5.01
N GLY A 57 30.30 24.80 -5.99
CA GLY A 57 31.27 24.24 -6.93
C GLY A 57 30.67 23.40 -8.07
N THR A 58 29.35 23.25 -8.14
CA THR A 58 28.68 22.60 -9.28
C THR A 58 28.89 23.41 -10.55
N ARG A 59 29.22 22.71 -11.65
CA ARG A 59 29.41 23.33 -12.97
C ARG A 59 28.13 24.06 -13.41
N GLY A 60 28.28 25.21 -14.07
CA GLY A 60 27.13 26.01 -14.51
C GLY A 60 26.35 25.40 -15.68
N ASP A 61 27.01 24.59 -16.50
CA ASP A 61 26.46 23.97 -17.72
C ASP A 61 25.46 22.83 -17.45
N VAL A 62 25.40 22.28 -16.23
CA VAL A 62 24.40 21.26 -15.84
C VAL A 62 23.01 21.85 -15.58
N LYS A 63 22.91 23.16 -15.30
CA LYS A 63 21.68 23.78 -14.80
C LYS A 63 20.52 23.65 -15.78
N ASP A 64 20.73 24.05 -17.03
CA ASP A 64 19.70 23.97 -18.07
C ASP A 64 19.36 22.50 -18.46
N PRO A 65 20.35 21.61 -18.72
CA PRO A 65 20.09 20.18 -18.93
C PRO A 65 19.28 19.50 -17.83
N PHE A 66 19.62 19.76 -16.56
CA PHE A 66 18.92 19.17 -15.43
C PHE A 66 17.48 19.69 -15.34
N GLY A 67 17.27 21.00 -15.54
CA GLY A 67 15.94 21.60 -15.60
C GLY A 67 15.07 21.01 -16.73
N ARG A 68 15.67 20.76 -17.91
CA ARG A 68 14.97 20.09 -19.02
C ARG A 68 14.65 18.62 -18.71
N ALA A 69 15.55 17.90 -18.05
CA ALA A 69 15.31 16.53 -17.61
C ALA A 69 14.16 16.46 -16.58
N ALA A 70 14.14 17.37 -15.61
CA ALA A 70 13.04 17.54 -14.65
C ALA A 70 11.71 17.84 -15.37
N SER A 71 11.72 18.76 -16.33
CA SER A 71 10.54 19.10 -17.16
C SER A 71 10.05 17.90 -17.99
N THR A 72 10.95 17.00 -18.37
CA THR A 72 10.62 15.80 -19.15
C THR A 72 9.90 14.75 -18.29
N TRP A 73 10.28 14.60 -17.02
CA TRP A 73 9.59 13.70 -16.08
C TRP A 73 8.24 14.25 -15.59
N GLN A 74 8.14 15.57 -15.41
CA GLN A 74 7.00 16.24 -14.76
C GLN A 74 5.61 15.81 -15.26
N PRO A 75 5.33 15.62 -16.57
CA PRO A 75 4.02 15.17 -17.05
C PRO A 75 3.61 13.75 -16.63
N HIS A 76 4.55 12.96 -16.08
CA HIS A 76 4.35 11.54 -15.76
C HIS A 76 4.34 11.23 -14.26
N ILE A 77 4.49 12.25 -13.42
CA ILE A 77 4.59 12.14 -11.96
C ILE A 77 3.63 13.12 -11.26
N PRO A 78 3.27 12.90 -9.98
CA PRO A 78 2.36 13.76 -9.24
C PRO A 78 3.03 15.00 -8.63
N PHE A 79 4.28 15.28 -8.99
CA PHE A 79 5.09 16.38 -8.47
C PHE A 79 5.47 17.34 -9.59
N THR A 80 5.66 18.61 -9.25
CA THR A 80 6.44 19.55 -10.06
C THR A 80 7.85 19.68 -9.51
N PHE A 81 8.78 20.13 -10.35
CA PHE A 81 10.12 20.48 -9.91
C PHE A 81 10.27 21.99 -9.80
N GLU A 82 10.95 22.45 -8.76
CA GLU A 82 11.26 23.86 -8.57
C GLU A 82 12.73 24.02 -8.22
N HIS A 83 13.43 24.90 -8.93
CA HIS A 83 14.80 25.25 -8.58
C HIS A 83 14.80 26.17 -7.36
N PHE A 84 15.53 25.81 -6.31
CA PHE A 84 15.58 26.54 -5.05
C PHE A 84 17.04 26.76 -4.62
N ASN A 85 17.39 27.94 -4.11
CA ASN A 85 18.78 28.32 -3.82
C ASN A 85 19.15 28.22 -2.32
N VAL A 86 18.43 27.43 -1.52
CA VAL A 86 18.65 27.33 -0.06
C VAL A 86 18.90 25.87 0.34
N LEU A 87 20.15 25.59 0.72
CA LEU A 87 20.70 24.25 1.00
C LEU A 87 19.87 23.42 1.98
N ASP A 88 19.38 24.02 3.08
CA ASP A 88 18.70 23.28 4.15
C ASP A 88 17.22 22.96 3.88
N GLN A 89 16.72 23.27 2.67
CA GLN A 89 15.30 23.06 2.31
C GLN A 89 15.12 22.36 0.94
N SER A 90 16.21 21.93 0.31
CA SER A 90 16.17 21.20 -0.96
C SER A 90 15.81 19.73 -0.72
N ASP A 91 14.95 19.18 -1.58
CA ASP A 91 14.66 17.75 -1.64
C ASP A 91 15.70 17.01 -2.47
N ILE A 92 16.27 17.67 -3.49
CA ILE A 92 17.22 17.10 -4.44
C ILE A 92 18.46 17.96 -4.48
N ARG A 93 19.64 17.34 -4.31
CA ARG A 93 20.93 18.05 -4.35
C ARG A 93 21.79 17.50 -5.47
N VAL A 94 22.08 18.35 -6.44
CA VAL A 94 22.94 18.02 -7.58
C VAL A 94 24.34 18.56 -7.32
N SER A 95 25.37 17.73 -7.51
CA SER A 95 26.76 18.18 -7.42
C SER A 95 27.72 17.37 -8.29
N PHE A 96 28.86 17.97 -8.61
CA PHE A 96 29.98 17.27 -9.26
C PHE A 96 31.00 16.87 -8.20
N LYS A 97 31.45 15.61 -8.23
CA LYS A 97 32.43 15.08 -7.29
C LYS A 97 33.60 14.48 -8.06
N THR A 98 34.73 14.37 -7.40
CA THR A 98 35.91 13.69 -7.93
C THR A 98 36.26 12.54 -7.00
N ARG A 99 36.50 11.37 -7.56
CA ARG A 99 36.99 10.18 -6.84
C ARG A 99 36.20 9.91 -5.55
N ASP A 100 36.89 9.61 -4.45
CA ASP A 100 36.25 9.49 -3.14
C ASP A 100 35.77 10.86 -2.64
N HIS A 101 34.48 10.92 -2.31
CA HIS A 101 33.78 12.12 -1.86
C HIS A 101 32.88 11.84 -0.65
N GLY A 102 33.16 10.77 0.10
CA GLY A 102 32.65 10.57 1.46
C GLY A 102 31.25 9.94 1.57
N ASP A 103 30.66 9.47 0.48
CA ASP A 103 29.37 8.77 0.48
C ASP A 103 29.49 7.24 0.29
N GLY A 104 30.72 6.73 0.22
CA GLY A 104 31.04 5.32 0.01
C GLY A 104 30.92 4.84 -1.44
N LYS A 105 30.67 5.73 -2.39
CA LYS A 105 30.58 5.43 -3.84
C LYS A 105 31.59 6.28 -4.62
N PRO A 106 32.91 5.97 -4.56
CA PRO A 106 33.91 6.77 -5.23
C PRO A 106 33.78 6.69 -6.76
N PHE A 107 34.06 7.81 -7.44
CA PHE A 107 34.20 7.82 -8.90
C PHE A 107 35.59 7.33 -9.34
N ASP A 108 35.69 6.91 -10.60
CA ASP A 108 36.88 6.31 -11.19
C ASP A 108 37.69 7.24 -12.12
N GLY A 109 37.17 8.44 -12.40
CA GLY A 109 37.81 9.39 -13.30
C GLY A 109 37.25 9.27 -14.73
N PRO A 110 38.03 9.60 -15.78
CA PRO A 110 37.51 9.56 -17.14
C PRO A 110 37.09 8.15 -17.59
N GLY A 111 35.83 8.04 -18.03
CA GLY A 111 35.16 6.79 -18.36
C GLY A 111 34.75 5.97 -17.13
N GLY A 112 33.76 5.08 -17.30
CA GLY A 112 33.33 4.18 -16.24
C GLY A 112 32.06 4.66 -15.53
N ILE A 113 32.14 5.15 -14.30
CA ILE A 113 30.97 5.63 -13.56
C ILE A 113 30.71 7.10 -13.87
N LEU A 114 29.66 7.37 -14.64
CA LEU A 114 29.31 8.72 -15.06
C LEU A 114 28.67 9.55 -13.95
N ALA A 115 27.77 8.93 -13.21
CA ALA A 115 26.97 9.55 -12.16
C ALA A 115 26.34 8.48 -11.26
N HIS A 116 25.84 8.89 -10.09
CA HIS A 116 24.92 8.10 -9.30
C HIS A 116 23.94 8.95 -8.50
N ALA A 117 22.76 8.37 -8.30
CA ALA A 117 21.72 8.92 -7.45
C ALA A 117 21.41 8.04 -6.23
N PHE A 118 20.71 8.64 -5.28
CA PHE A 118 20.15 7.98 -4.12
C PHE A 118 18.62 8.00 -4.21
N ALA A 119 17.99 6.85 -3.97
CA ALA A 119 16.55 6.70 -4.04
C ALA A 119 15.80 7.64 -3.06
N PRO A 120 14.49 7.88 -3.25
CA PRO A 120 13.72 8.67 -2.30
C PRO A 120 13.87 8.16 -0.85
N THR A 121 13.92 9.04 0.16
CA THR A 121 13.86 10.51 0.10
C THR A 121 15.23 11.18 0.28
N ASP A 122 16.32 10.47 -0.03
CA ASP A 122 17.69 11.00 0.16
C ASP A 122 17.98 12.15 -0.81
N GLY A 123 17.69 11.96 -2.09
CA GLY A 123 17.66 13.05 -3.07
C GLY A 123 19.03 13.54 -3.57
N ARG A 124 20.14 12.94 -3.15
CA ARG A 124 21.46 13.28 -3.68
C ARG A 124 21.68 12.72 -5.09
N VAL A 125 22.23 13.54 -5.97
CA VAL A 125 22.72 13.17 -7.31
C VAL A 125 24.15 13.68 -7.46
N HIS A 126 25.09 12.79 -7.75
CA HIS A 126 26.48 13.12 -7.98
C HIS A 126 26.86 12.79 -9.43
N PHE A 127 27.57 13.71 -10.08
CA PHE A 127 28.19 13.52 -11.40
C PHE A 127 29.71 13.42 -11.22
N ASP A 128 30.39 12.59 -11.99
CA ASP A 128 31.84 12.60 -12.02
C ASP A 128 32.35 13.88 -12.73
N ALA A 129 33.13 14.69 -12.03
CA ALA A 129 33.69 15.92 -12.55
C ALA A 129 34.86 15.72 -13.52
N GLU A 130 35.46 14.54 -13.55
CA GLU A 130 36.58 14.20 -14.43
C GLU A 130 36.10 13.69 -15.81
N GLU A 131 34.78 13.53 -16.02
CA GLU A 131 34.21 13.12 -17.30
C GLU A 131 34.11 14.25 -18.33
N HIS A 132 34.16 13.87 -19.62
CA HIS A 132 33.99 14.82 -20.71
C HIS A 132 32.50 15.05 -20.99
N TRP A 133 31.94 16.10 -20.40
CA TRP A 133 30.53 16.45 -20.53
C TRP A 133 30.24 17.41 -21.68
N ALA A 134 29.12 17.19 -22.35
CA ALA A 134 28.55 18.11 -23.32
C ALA A 134 27.01 18.17 -23.19
N VAL A 135 26.39 19.12 -23.90
CA VAL A 135 24.94 19.18 -24.05
C VAL A 135 24.60 18.82 -25.50
N GLY A 136 23.91 17.71 -25.69
CA GLY A 136 23.59 17.14 -27.00
C GLY A 136 24.55 16.04 -27.45
N ALA A 137 24.30 15.50 -28.65
CA ALA A 137 25.08 14.43 -29.27
C ALA A 137 26.40 14.99 -29.83
N VAL A 138 27.39 15.16 -28.94
CA VAL A 138 28.73 15.70 -29.26
C VAL A 138 29.75 14.57 -29.27
N PRO A 139 30.52 14.36 -30.36
CA PRO A 139 31.55 13.33 -30.42
C PRO A 139 32.48 13.35 -29.20
N ASP A 140 32.81 12.16 -28.70
CA ASP A 140 33.72 11.94 -27.57
C ASP A 140 33.29 12.59 -26.24
N ALA A 141 32.02 12.95 -26.07
CA ALA A 141 31.47 13.49 -24.83
C ALA A 141 30.16 12.81 -24.41
N TYR A 142 29.84 12.82 -23.12
CA TYR A 142 28.57 12.34 -22.59
C TYR A 142 27.55 13.46 -22.52
N ASP A 143 26.32 13.18 -22.98
CA ASP A 143 25.23 14.15 -22.91
C ASP A 143 24.73 14.32 -21.46
N MET A 144 24.93 15.52 -20.92
CA MET A 144 24.55 15.92 -19.59
C MET A 144 23.05 15.75 -19.32
N GLN A 145 22.21 16.01 -20.32
CA GLN A 145 20.75 15.93 -20.17
C GLN A 145 20.29 14.47 -20.04
N SER A 146 20.84 13.58 -20.85
CA SER A 146 20.53 12.14 -20.82
C SER A 146 20.90 11.54 -19.46
N VAL A 147 22.10 11.83 -18.96
CA VAL A 147 22.52 11.35 -17.63
C VAL A 147 21.66 11.98 -16.53
N SER A 148 21.37 13.29 -16.60
CA SER A 148 20.44 13.94 -15.66
C SER A 148 19.05 13.30 -15.66
N LEU A 149 18.53 12.93 -16.83
CA LEU A 149 17.22 12.29 -16.99
C LEU A 149 17.20 10.89 -16.38
N HIS A 150 18.27 10.12 -16.56
CA HIS A 150 18.46 8.81 -15.93
C HIS A 150 18.50 8.91 -14.40
N GLU A 151 19.39 9.75 -13.87
CA GLU A 151 19.55 9.90 -12.42
C GLU A 151 18.28 10.43 -11.73
N LEU A 152 17.53 11.30 -12.41
CA LEU A 152 16.22 11.73 -11.91
C LEU A 152 15.21 10.57 -11.82
N GLY A 153 15.29 9.56 -12.69
CA GLY A 153 14.47 8.35 -12.56
C GLY A 153 14.75 7.60 -11.26
N HIS A 154 16.02 7.51 -10.86
CA HIS A 154 16.40 6.95 -9.56
C HIS A 154 15.95 7.80 -8.39
N ILE A 155 16.08 9.12 -8.48
CA ILE A 155 15.55 10.08 -7.50
C ILE A 155 14.04 9.95 -7.36
N LEU A 156 13.34 9.52 -8.40
CA LEU A 156 11.93 9.22 -8.36
C LEU A 156 11.64 7.79 -7.87
N GLY A 157 12.64 6.92 -7.71
CA GLY A 157 12.48 5.56 -7.17
C GLY A 157 12.43 4.44 -8.21
N MET A 158 12.69 4.75 -9.48
CA MET A 158 12.88 3.73 -10.52
C MET A 158 14.23 3.03 -10.37
N GLY A 159 14.28 1.74 -10.64
CA GLY A 159 15.52 0.98 -10.82
C GLY A 159 15.93 0.90 -12.29
N HIS A 160 17.02 0.19 -12.58
CA HIS A 160 17.47 0.02 -13.96
C HIS A 160 16.48 -0.82 -14.80
N SER A 161 16.29 -0.42 -16.06
CA SER A 161 15.51 -1.16 -17.05
C SER A 161 16.36 -2.26 -17.69
N SER A 162 15.69 -3.30 -18.19
CA SER A 162 16.30 -4.31 -19.07
C SER A 162 16.17 -3.99 -20.56
N VAL A 163 15.61 -2.82 -20.92
CA VAL A 163 15.47 -2.32 -22.30
C VAL A 163 16.61 -1.37 -22.62
N GLU A 164 17.50 -1.73 -23.55
CA GLU A 164 18.67 -0.94 -23.91
C GLU A 164 18.36 0.51 -24.36
N GLU A 165 17.23 0.68 -25.04
CA GLU A 165 16.78 1.99 -25.52
C GLU A 165 16.14 2.86 -24.43
N ALA A 166 15.72 2.28 -23.30
CA ALA A 166 15.07 3.02 -22.21
C ALA A 166 16.07 3.95 -21.53
N ILE A 167 15.59 5.08 -20.99
CA ILE A 167 16.50 5.98 -20.27
C ILE A 167 17.06 5.27 -19.06
N MET A 168 16.28 4.42 -18.37
CA MET A 168 16.73 3.69 -17.19
C MET A 168 17.64 2.49 -17.50
N TRP A 169 18.07 2.27 -18.76
CA TRP A 169 19.15 1.33 -19.05
C TRP A 169 20.46 1.82 -18.42
N PRO A 170 21.24 0.98 -17.73
CA PRO A 170 22.39 1.41 -16.93
C PRO A 170 23.52 2.05 -17.74
N THR A 171 23.66 1.77 -19.04
CA THR A 171 24.77 2.29 -19.84
C THR A 171 24.34 3.49 -20.69
N GLN A 172 25.20 4.50 -20.71
CA GLN A 172 25.02 5.69 -21.55
C GLN A 172 26.08 5.72 -22.66
N PRO A 173 25.68 5.67 -23.94
CA PRO A 173 26.62 5.79 -25.05
C PRO A 173 27.23 7.18 -25.12
N ILE A 174 28.50 7.23 -25.52
CA ILE A 174 29.25 8.47 -25.79
C ILE A 174 28.81 9.06 -27.13
N GLY A 175 28.69 10.39 -27.20
CA GLY A 175 28.29 11.11 -28.41
C GLY A 175 26.82 10.97 -28.81
N GLU A 176 25.98 10.43 -27.94
CA GLU A 176 24.57 10.17 -28.20
C GLU A 176 23.68 10.76 -27.10
N THR A 177 22.42 11.04 -27.45
CA THR A 177 21.38 11.45 -26.50
C THR A 177 20.33 10.35 -26.35
N LYS A 178 19.70 10.31 -25.18
CA LYS A 178 18.56 9.46 -24.86
C LYS A 178 17.41 10.28 -24.29
N GLY A 179 16.21 9.74 -24.42
CA GLY A 179 14.98 10.30 -23.86
C GLY A 179 14.12 9.20 -23.26
N LEU A 180 13.01 9.59 -22.62
CA LEU A 180 12.07 8.63 -22.07
C LEU A 180 11.51 7.72 -23.18
N LYS A 181 11.42 6.42 -22.88
CA LYS A 181 10.72 5.43 -23.68
C LYS A 181 9.49 4.91 -22.93
N ASP A 182 8.70 4.10 -23.62
CA ASP A 182 7.47 3.54 -23.08
C ASP A 182 7.70 2.73 -21.79
N ASP A 183 8.83 2.05 -21.66
CA ASP A 183 9.18 1.30 -20.45
C ASP A 183 9.36 2.24 -19.24
N ASP A 184 10.02 3.38 -19.45
CA ASP A 184 10.24 4.39 -18.41
C ASP A 184 8.91 5.03 -17.97
N ILE A 185 8.08 5.41 -18.95
CA ILE A 185 6.78 6.05 -18.71
C ILE A 185 5.81 5.07 -18.01
N GLN A 186 5.81 3.80 -18.41
CA GLN A 186 5.00 2.79 -17.74
C GLN A 186 5.49 2.53 -16.31
N GLY A 187 6.81 2.44 -16.12
CA GLY A 187 7.41 2.22 -14.81
C GLY A 187 7.10 3.34 -13.84
N ILE A 188 7.29 4.59 -14.24
CA ILE A 188 7.02 5.73 -13.36
C ILE A 188 5.53 5.89 -13.06
N LYS A 189 4.66 5.63 -14.05
CA LYS A 189 3.21 5.63 -13.84
C LYS A 189 2.80 4.51 -12.92
N ALA A 190 3.36 3.31 -13.04
CA ALA A 190 3.08 2.22 -12.11
C ALA A 190 3.56 2.57 -10.68
N LEU A 191 4.69 3.27 -10.56
CA LEU A 191 5.24 3.69 -9.27
C LEU A 191 4.39 4.77 -8.58
N TYR A 192 3.93 5.78 -9.33
CA TYR A 192 3.25 6.95 -8.78
C TYR A 192 1.79 7.14 -9.19
N ALA A 193 1.19 6.19 -9.90
CA ALA A 193 -0.25 6.19 -10.13
C ALA A 193 -0.93 6.41 -8.77
N ALA A 194 -1.59 7.56 -8.64
CA ALA A 194 -2.39 7.85 -7.47
C ALA A 194 -3.29 6.65 -7.26
N VAL A 195 -3.17 5.97 -6.11
CA VAL A 195 -4.08 4.90 -5.72
C VAL A 195 -5.42 5.55 -5.33
N LYS A 196 -6.07 6.15 -6.31
CA LYS A 196 -7.50 6.43 -6.40
C LYS A 196 -7.91 5.75 -7.70
N ASN A 197 -8.45 4.53 -7.58
CA ASN A 197 -9.01 3.64 -8.62
C ASN A 197 -8.25 2.35 -9.03
N SER A 198 -7.26 1.82 -8.31
CA SER A 198 -6.76 0.47 -8.62
C SER A 198 -7.81 -0.63 -8.36
N ARG A 199 -8.50 -0.59 -7.19
CA ARG A 199 -9.55 -1.56 -6.85
C ARG A 199 -10.80 -1.41 -7.70
N LEU A 200 -11.31 -0.19 -7.84
CA LEU A 200 -12.55 0.04 -8.59
C LEU A 200 -12.37 -0.32 -10.07
N THR A 201 -11.25 0.06 -10.70
CA THR A 201 -10.97 -0.32 -12.09
C THR A 201 -10.75 -1.82 -12.22
N TYR A 202 -10.02 -2.46 -11.29
CA TYR A 202 -9.88 -3.92 -11.27
C TYR A 202 -11.24 -4.63 -11.21
N LEU A 203 -12.10 -4.26 -10.26
CA LEU A 203 -13.43 -4.87 -10.10
C LEU A 203 -14.34 -4.59 -11.31
N LYS A 204 -14.27 -3.39 -11.90
CA LYS A 204 -14.99 -3.06 -13.14
C LYS A 204 -14.56 -3.93 -14.32
N ASN A 205 -13.27 -4.27 -14.41
CA ASN A 205 -12.79 -5.16 -15.46
C ASN A 205 -13.31 -6.60 -15.32
N LEU A 206 -13.83 -6.97 -14.13
CA LEU A 206 -14.47 -8.26 -13.89
C LEU A 206 -16.00 -8.22 -14.05
N GLN A 207 -16.57 -7.06 -14.40
CA GLN A 207 -18.02 -6.89 -14.50
C GLN A 207 -18.60 -7.75 -15.62
N GLY A 208 -19.65 -8.51 -15.29
CA GLY A 208 -20.44 -9.27 -16.27
C GLY A 208 -19.92 -10.67 -16.60
N TYR A 209 -18.74 -11.06 -16.11
CA TYR A 209 -18.30 -12.47 -16.18
C TYR A 209 -19.14 -13.36 -15.25
N GLN A 210 -19.30 -14.61 -15.66
CA GLN A 210 -20.16 -15.59 -15.02
C GLN A 210 -19.49 -16.97 -14.92
N LYS A 211 -20.15 -17.89 -14.22
CA LYS A 211 -19.68 -19.27 -14.08
C LYS A 211 -19.40 -19.90 -15.45
N GLY A 212 -18.21 -20.50 -15.58
CA GLY A 212 -17.72 -21.12 -16.81
C GLY A 212 -16.73 -20.27 -17.60
N ASP A 213 -16.58 -18.98 -17.26
CA ASP A 213 -15.64 -18.09 -17.94
C ASP A 213 -14.19 -18.27 -17.45
N GLN A 214 -13.24 -18.06 -18.37
CA GLN A 214 -11.83 -17.87 -18.06
C GLN A 214 -11.56 -16.36 -18.01
N VAL A 215 -11.18 -15.86 -16.84
CA VAL A 215 -11.16 -14.43 -16.54
C VAL A 215 -9.81 -14.07 -15.93
N ASN A 216 -8.97 -13.37 -16.68
CA ASN A 216 -7.66 -12.97 -16.21
C ASN A 216 -7.77 -12.25 -14.86
N ASP A 217 -6.89 -12.62 -13.93
CA ASP A 217 -6.74 -12.01 -12.61
C ASP A 217 -7.95 -12.20 -11.66
N ILE A 218 -8.90 -13.08 -11.98
CA ILE A 218 -10.04 -13.38 -11.07
C ILE A 218 -9.59 -14.11 -9.80
N LYS A 219 -8.42 -14.77 -9.79
CA LYS A 219 -7.80 -15.30 -8.57
C LYS A 219 -7.63 -14.27 -7.46
N TYR A 220 -7.49 -12.99 -7.79
CA TYR A 220 -7.42 -11.93 -6.78
C TYR A 220 -8.78 -11.63 -6.13
N LEU A 221 -9.88 -11.77 -6.87
CA LEU A 221 -11.24 -11.72 -6.31
C LEU A 221 -11.47 -12.94 -5.42
N LYS A 222 -11.01 -14.13 -5.84
CA LYS A 222 -11.05 -15.34 -5.01
C LYS A 222 -10.31 -15.11 -3.68
N LYS A 223 -9.10 -14.57 -3.71
CA LYS A 223 -8.31 -14.20 -2.52
C LYS A 223 -8.99 -13.15 -1.64
N TYR A 224 -9.66 -12.16 -2.24
CA TYR A 224 -10.45 -11.18 -1.49
C TYR A 224 -11.62 -11.85 -0.74
N LEU A 225 -12.40 -12.68 -1.44
CA LEU A 225 -13.54 -13.38 -0.85
C LEU A 225 -13.10 -14.43 0.19
N GLN A 226 -11.94 -15.07 0.01
CA GLN A 226 -11.31 -15.92 1.02
C GLN A 226 -10.95 -15.12 2.26
N ARG A 227 -10.26 -13.99 2.09
CA ARG A 227 -9.83 -13.12 3.21
C ARG A 227 -10.99 -12.69 4.09
N PHE A 228 -12.15 -12.39 3.49
CA PHE A 228 -13.34 -11.94 4.25
C PHE A 228 -14.31 -13.06 4.63
N GLY A 229 -13.95 -14.32 4.35
CA GLY A 229 -14.70 -15.48 4.84
C GLY A 229 -15.87 -15.94 3.96
N TYR A 230 -15.94 -15.51 2.70
CA TYR A 230 -16.99 -15.91 1.75
C TYR A 230 -16.64 -17.12 0.88
N LEU A 231 -15.35 -17.39 0.66
CA LEU A 231 -14.88 -18.45 -0.24
C LEU A 231 -13.88 -19.39 0.43
N SER A 232 -14.10 -20.70 0.31
CA SER A 232 -13.15 -21.74 0.78
C SER A 232 -13.06 -22.87 -0.23
N TYR A 233 -11.82 -23.24 -0.58
CA TYR A 233 -11.54 -24.36 -1.48
C TYR A 233 -11.10 -25.63 -0.76
N HIS A 234 -10.95 -25.59 0.57
CA HIS A 234 -10.53 -26.75 1.35
C HIS A 234 -11.67 -27.77 1.54
N ASP A 235 -11.81 -28.67 0.57
CA ASP A 235 -12.49 -29.96 0.78
C ASP A 235 -11.48 -31.01 1.31
N LYS A 236 -11.95 -31.88 2.21
CA LYS A 236 -11.16 -32.88 2.97
C LYS A 236 -10.47 -33.98 2.14
N SER A 237 -10.38 -33.85 0.82
CA SER A 237 -9.75 -34.84 -0.04
C SER A 237 -8.35 -34.36 -0.40
N SER A 238 -7.34 -35.10 0.05
CA SER A 238 -5.89 -34.89 -0.11
C SER A 238 -5.37 -34.93 -1.56
N SER A 239 -6.22 -34.64 -2.54
CA SER A 239 -5.91 -34.64 -3.97
C SER A 239 -6.52 -33.46 -4.77
N SER A 240 -7.08 -32.43 -4.12
CA SER A 240 -7.64 -31.28 -4.83
C SER A 240 -6.56 -30.28 -5.24
N ILE A 241 -6.43 -30.06 -6.54
CA ILE A 241 -5.71 -28.94 -7.16
C ILE A 241 -6.14 -27.64 -6.48
N ASN A 242 -5.18 -26.75 -6.18
CA ASN A 242 -5.45 -25.43 -5.61
C ASN A 242 -6.20 -24.55 -6.63
N ASN A 243 -7.52 -24.71 -6.72
CA ASN A 243 -8.40 -23.97 -7.64
C ASN A 243 -8.58 -22.49 -7.23
N ASP A 244 -7.91 -22.02 -6.18
CA ASP A 244 -7.97 -20.63 -5.72
C ASP A 244 -6.95 -19.71 -6.39
N ASP A 245 -5.93 -20.28 -7.04
CA ASP A 245 -4.91 -19.54 -7.80
C ASP A 245 -5.11 -19.64 -9.32
N ASP A 246 -6.20 -20.27 -9.76
CA ASP A 246 -6.62 -20.30 -11.16
C ASP A 246 -7.46 -19.07 -11.54
N ASP A 247 -7.51 -18.82 -12.85
CA ASP A 247 -8.28 -17.72 -13.43
C ASP A 247 -9.67 -18.19 -13.94
N PHE A 248 -10.24 -19.24 -13.34
CA PHE A 248 -11.53 -19.80 -13.74
C PHE A 248 -12.67 -19.35 -12.83
N PHE A 249 -13.77 -18.90 -13.43
CA PHE A 249 -14.99 -18.56 -12.69
C PHE A 249 -15.79 -19.84 -12.41
N ASP A 250 -15.57 -20.44 -11.24
CA ASP A 250 -16.24 -21.67 -10.82
C ASP A 250 -17.54 -21.44 -10.01
N GLU A 251 -18.21 -22.53 -9.69
CA GLU A 251 -19.44 -22.54 -8.89
C GLU A 251 -19.21 -22.05 -7.45
N LYS A 252 -18.02 -22.28 -6.88
CA LYS A 252 -17.71 -21.83 -5.52
C LYS A 252 -17.58 -20.31 -5.48
N LEU A 253 -16.95 -19.71 -6.48
CA LEU A 253 -16.86 -18.26 -6.63
C LEU A 253 -18.24 -17.63 -6.85
N GLU A 254 -19.08 -18.20 -7.73
CA GLU A 254 -20.46 -17.74 -7.93
C GLU A 254 -21.24 -17.74 -6.60
N SER A 255 -21.16 -18.84 -5.85
CA SER A 255 -21.81 -18.96 -4.54
C SER A 255 -21.27 -17.95 -3.53
N ALA A 256 -19.95 -17.75 -3.48
CA ALA A 256 -19.33 -16.78 -2.58
C ALA A 256 -19.78 -15.35 -2.87
N ILE A 257 -19.92 -14.98 -4.16
CA ILE A 257 -20.45 -13.67 -4.57
C ILE A 257 -21.91 -13.52 -4.13
N LYS A 258 -22.75 -14.55 -4.29
CA LYS A 258 -24.14 -14.53 -3.79
C LYS A 258 -24.22 -14.36 -2.27
N THR A 259 -23.37 -15.07 -1.53
CA THR A 259 -23.29 -14.93 -0.06
C THR A 259 -22.87 -13.52 0.33
N TYR A 260 -21.84 -12.97 -0.32
CA TYR A 260 -21.42 -11.59 -0.13
C TYR A 260 -22.57 -10.60 -0.39
N GLN A 261 -23.25 -10.73 -1.53
CA GLN A 261 -24.39 -9.88 -1.90
C GLN A 261 -25.50 -9.94 -0.86
N THR A 262 -25.86 -11.16 -0.42
CA THR A 262 -26.86 -11.37 0.63
C THR A 262 -26.46 -10.68 1.93
N ASN A 263 -25.20 -10.81 2.35
CA ASN A 263 -24.69 -10.20 3.59
C ASN A 263 -24.82 -8.66 3.58
N PHE A 264 -24.70 -8.05 2.41
CA PHE A 264 -24.79 -6.60 2.22
C PHE A 264 -26.15 -6.14 1.68
N ASN A 265 -27.19 -6.97 1.77
CA ASN A 265 -28.55 -6.70 1.30
C ASN A 265 -28.64 -6.28 -0.18
N LEU A 266 -27.74 -6.81 -1.01
CA LEU A 266 -27.74 -6.66 -2.46
C LEU A 266 -28.53 -7.81 -3.11
N ASN A 267 -28.92 -7.63 -4.37
CA ASN A 267 -29.51 -8.72 -5.14
C ASN A 267 -28.49 -9.86 -5.33
N PRO A 268 -28.80 -11.12 -4.95
CA PRO A 268 -27.85 -12.23 -4.99
C PRO A 268 -27.71 -12.80 -6.41
N THR A 269 -27.19 -11.99 -7.34
CA THR A 269 -27.02 -12.34 -8.75
C THR A 269 -25.92 -13.38 -8.98
N GLY A 270 -24.91 -13.42 -8.09
CA GLY A 270 -23.68 -14.21 -8.29
C GLY A 270 -22.71 -13.62 -9.30
N LEU A 271 -22.98 -12.40 -9.78
CA LEU A 271 -22.15 -11.66 -10.71
C LEU A 271 -21.56 -10.43 -10.00
N LEU A 272 -20.40 -9.94 -10.45
CA LEU A 272 -19.92 -8.61 -10.06
C LEU A 272 -20.71 -7.53 -10.83
N ASP A 273 -21.97 -7.31 -10.45
CA ASP A 273 -22.77 -6.19 -10.94
C ASP A 273 -22.31 -4.84 -10.37
N SER A 274 -22.85 -3.74 -10.91
CA SER A 274 -22.43 -2.38 -10.55
C SER A 274 -22.58 -2.08 -9.06
N GLU A 275 -23.61 -2.60 -8.40
CA GLU A 275 -23.85 -2.40 -6.96
C GLU A 275 -22.81 -3.17 -6.14
N THR A 276 -22.56 -4.43 -6.50
CA THR A 276 -21.55 -5.28 -5.86
C THR A 276 -20.16 -4.69 -6.00
N ILE A 277 -19.80 -4.21 -7.19
CA ILE A 277 -18.52 -3.54 -7.46
C ILE A 277 -18.40 -2.27 -6.63
N THR A 278 -19.45 -1.44 -6.60
CA THR A 278 -19.45 -0.21 -5.81
C THR A 278 -19.20 -0.54 -4.34
N MET A 279 -19.91 -1.53 -3.80
CA MET A 279 -19.77 -1.95 -2.41
C MET A 279 -18.37 -2.50 -2.11
N MET A 280 -17.88 -3.48 -2.88
CA MET A 280 -16.53 -4.06 -2.70
C MET A 280 -15.40 -3.05 -2.92
N SER A 281 -15.65 -1.99 -3.70
CA SER A 281 -14.66 -0.93 -3.93
C SER A 281 -14.45 -0.04 -2.71
N ARG A 282 -15.45 0.05 -1.81
CA ARG A 282 -15.38 0.88 -0.61
C ARG A 282 -14.26 0.36 0.32
N PRO A 283 -13.55 1.26 1.01
CA PRO A 283 -12.64 0.87 2.08
C PRO A 283 -13.44 0.36 3.30
N ARG A 284 -12.83 -0.53 4.08
CA ARG A 284 -13.51 -1.28 5.14
C ARG A 284 -12.56 -1.69 6.27
N CYS A 285 -13.10 -2.35 7.30
CA CYS A 285 -12.33 -3.14 8.26
C CYS A 285 -11.76 -4.41 7.58
N GLY A 286 -10.58 -4.82 8.02
CA GLY A 286 -9.86 -6.01 7.57
C GLY A 286 -10.24 -7.32 8.26
N VAL A 287 -11.08 -7.28 9.31
CA VAL A 287 -11.61 -8.47 9.99
C VAL A 287 -12.57 -9.23 9.06
N PRO A 288 -12.56 -10.59 9.04
CA PRO A 288 -13.50 -11.37 8.22
C PRO A 288 -14.97 -11.17 8.62
N ASP A 289 -15.88 -11.19 7.64
CA ASP A 289 -17.32 -11.09 7.88
C ASP A 289 -17.92 -12.40 8.39
N HIS A 290 -17.39 -13.53 7.89
CA HIS A 290 -17.78 -14.86 8.31
C HIS A 290 -16.57 -15.64 8.82
N ASP A 291 -16.73 -16.25 9.99
CA ASP A 291 -15.73 -17.18 10.52
C ASP A 291 -15.86 -18.53 9.77
N MET A 292 -14.92 -18.79 8.85
CA MET A 292 -14.89 -20.01 8.05
C MET A 292 -14.71 -21.29 8.89
N MET A 293 -14.27 -21.19 10.15
CA MET A 293 -14.16 -22.34 11.05
C MET A 293 -15.48 -22.67 11.76
N SER A 294 -16.40 -21.70 11.87
CA SER A 294 -17.63 -21.80 12.68
C SER A 294 -18.90 -22.15 11.88
N SER A 295 -18.90 -22.01 10.54
CA SER A 295 -20.07 -22.30 9.68
C SER A 295 -20.56 -23.76 9.68
N ARG A 296 -19.97 -24.64 10.50
CA ARG A 296 -20.34 -26.06 10.61
C ARG A 296 -21.35 -26.39 11.73
N MET A 297 -21.81 -25.43 12.55
CA MET A 297 -22.61 -25.78 13.74
C MET A 297 -23.84 -24.92 14.10
N ASN A 298 -24.37 -24.02 13.25
CA ASN A 298 -25.59 -23.31 13.64
C ASN A 298 -26.64 -23.18 12.52
N ASN A 299 -27.46 -24.22 12.38
CA ASN A 299 -28.69 -24.24 11.59
C ASN A 299 -29.94 -24.03 12.45
N ASN A 300 -29.83 -23.28 13.55
CA ASN A 300 -31.01 -22.99 14.35
C ASN A 300 -30.82 -21.75 15.22
N SER A 301 -31.43 -20.63 14.84
CA SER A 301 -32.28 -19.88 15.77
C SER A 301 -32.88 -18.63 15.12
N GLN A 302 -34.21 -18.60 15.06
CA GLN A 302 -35.00 -17.37 15.06
C GLN A 302 -34.63 -16.51 16.28
N PHE A 303 -33.70 -15.57 16.13
CA PHE A 303 -33.57 -14.44 17.05
C PHE A 303 -33.36 -13.16 16.23
N HIS A 304 -34.14 -12.13 16.55
CA HIS A 304 -34.29 -10.88 15.80
C HIS A 304 -33.17 -9.86 16.11
N SER A 305 -32.00 -10.30 16.56
CA SER A 305 -30.87 -9.40 16.86
C SER A 305 -30.02 -9.18 15.61
N HIS A 306 -29.69 -7.93 15.31
CA HIS A 306 -28.84 -7.59 14.15
C HIS A 306 -27.34 -7.55 14.47
N TYR A 307 -26.97 -7.61 15.75
CA TYR A 307 -25.59 -7.74 16.22
C TYR A 307 -25.11 -9.19 16.12
N VAL A 308 -23.79 -9.37 15.93
CA VAL A 308 -23.14 -10.67 15.72
C VAL A 308 -21.93 -10.81 16.64
N PHE A 309 -21.60 -12.05 17.01
CA PHE A 309 -20.40 -12.40 17.78
C PHE A 309 -19.48 -13.32 16.97
N PHE A 310 -18.18 -13.30 17.28
CA PHE A 310 -17.25 -14.26 16.70
C PHE A 310 -17.60 -15.71 17.09
N GLY A 311 -17.20 -16.67 16.26
CA GLY A 311 -17.31 -18.10 16.57
C GLY A 311 -16.71 -18.42 17.94
N GLY A 312 -17.45 -19.17 18.76
CA GLY A 312 -17.05 -19.50 20.13
C GLY A 312 -17.26 -18.38 21.17
N ASN A 313 -17.80 -17.22 20.77
CA ASN A 313 -18.09 -16.07 21.63
C ASN A 313 -16.92 -15.70 22.55
N PRO A 314 -15.72 -15.39 22.00
CA PRO A 314 -14.57 -14.96 22.79
C PRO A 314 -14.90 -13.72 23.62
N LYS A 315 -14.54 -13.76 24.90
CA LYS A 315 -14.77 -12.67 25.87
C LYS A 315 -13.57 -12.50 26.77
N TRP A 316 -13.38 -11.28 27.26
CA TRP A 316 -12.47 -11.05 28.38
C TRP A 316 -12.97 -11.78 29.64
N PRO A 317 -12.05 -12.26 30.51
CA PRO A 317 -12.41 -12.99 31.72
C PRO A 317 -13.45 -12.26 32.58
N SER A 318 -14.38 -13.02 33.17
CA SER A 318 -15.50 -12.48 33.96
C SER A 318 -15.09 -11.61 35.14
N ASN A 319 -13.92 -11.89 35.73
CA ASN A 319 -13.34 -11.13 36.84
C ASN A 319 -12.58 -9.87 36.41
N LYS A 320 -12.34 -9.68 35.10
CA LYS A 320 -11.59 -8.52 34.60
C LYS A 320 -12.51 -7.31 34.49
N THR A 321 -12.10 -6.22 35.11
CA THR A 321 -12.81 -4.92 35.13
C THR A 321 -11.93 -3.76 34.70
N ILE A 322 -10.62 -3.96 34.62
CA ILE A 322 -9.65 -3.01 34.06
C ILE A 322 -8.97 -3.72 32.88
N LEU A 323 -9.05 -3.10 31.70
CA LEU A 323 -8.28 -3.49 30.52
C LEU A 323 -7.15 -2.46 30.35
N THR A 324 -5.90 -2.92 30.41
CA THR A 324 -4.76 -2.05 30.13
C THR A 324 -4.59 -1.86 28.64
N TYR A 325 -4.14 -0.68 28.21
CA TYR A 325 -3.83 -0.44 26.80
C TYR A 325 -2.49 0.29 26.64
N ALA A 326 -1.83 0.03 25.52
CA ALA A 326 -0.56 0.65 25.18
C ALA A 326 -0.43 0.86 23.66
N PHE A 327 0.32 1.90 23.30
CA PHE A 327 0.71 2.17 21.92
C PHE A 327 2.09 1.59 21.65
N LYS A 328 2.27 1.04 20.45
CA LYS A 328 3.56 0.54 20.02
C LYS A 328 4.59 1.68 20.02
N PRO A 329 5.76 1.50 20.67
CA PRO A 329 6.80 2.52 20.70
C PRO A 329 7.30 2.87 19.29
N GLY A 330 7.47 4.17 19.03
CA GLY A 330 8.03 4.68 17.77
C GLY A 330 7.04 4.83 16.62
N ASP A 331 5.74 4.59 16.84
CA ASP A 331 4.73 4.86 15.81
C ASP A 331 4.63 6.35 15.47
N PRO A 332 4.51 6.73 14.19
CA PRO A 332 4.60 8.12 13.75
C PRO A 332 3.29 8.92 13.92
N ILE A 333 2.19 8.25 14.27
CA ILE A 333 0.85 8.85 14.41
C ILE A 333 0.50 8.96 15.89
N ASP A 334 0.25 10.17 16.38
CA ASP A 334 -0.32 10.36 17.71
C ASP A 334 -1.83 10.07 17.69
N ALA A 335 -2.16 8.84 18.11
CA ALA A 335 -3.52 8.34 18.22
C ALA A 335 -4.08 8.42 19.65
N SER A 336 -3.36 9.06 20.58
CA SER A 336 -3.67 8.97 22.02
C SER A 336 -5.08 9.46 22.36
N GLU A 337 -5.42 10.68 21.93
CA GLU A 337 -6.71 11.31 22.23
C GLU A 337 -7.90 10.63 21.52
N PRO A 338 -7.87 10.36 20.20
CA PRO A 338 -8.97 9.67 19.51
C PRO A 338 -9.28 8.29 20.10
N ILE A 339 -8.25 7.50 20.43
CA ILE A 339 -8.43 6.17 20.99
C ILE A 339 -8.95 6.24 22.43
N LEU A 340 -8.45 7.17 23.25
CA LEU A 340 -8.97 7.38 24.59
C LEU A 340 -10.48 7.69 24.55
N ARG A 341 -10.91 8.53 23.61
CA ARG A 341 -12.34 8.83 23.43
C ARG A 341 -13.15 7.59 23.01
N ALA A 342 -12.62 6.75 22.13
CA ALA A 342 -13.28 5.51 21.72
C ALA A 342 -13.40 4.50 22.89
N LEU A 343 -12.35 4.35 23.71
CA LEU A 343 -12.36 3.54 24.93
C LEU A 343 -13.40 4.05 25.94
N ILE A 344 -13.45 5.37 26.15
CA ILE A 344 -14.46 6.01 27.02
C ILE A 344 -15.87 5.70 26.50
N GLU A 345 -16.10 5.74 25.19
CA GLU A 345 -17.42 5.45 24.62
C GLU A 345 -17.89 4.04 24.95
N TRP A 346 -17.04 3.03 24.76
CA TRP A 346 -17.34 1.64 25.15
C TRP A 346 -17.46 1.44 26.67
N SER A 347 -16.74 2.21 27.48
CA SER A 347 -16.81 2.12 28.95
C SER A 347 -18.20 2.47 29.52
N LYS A 348 -19.01 3.24 28.78
CA LYS A 348 -20.37 3.60 29.21
C LYS A 348 -21.33 2.41 29.22
N TYR A 349 -21.04 1.38 28.41
CA TYR A 349 -21.94 0.25 28.16
C TYR A 349 -21.32 -1.10 28.56
N THR A 350 -20.15 -1.08 29.20
CA THR A 350 -19.46 -2.27 29.68
C THR A 350 -19.01 -2.07 31.12
N ARG A 351 -18.59 -3.15 31.78
CA ARG A 351 -17.97 -3.05 33.11
C ARG A 351 -16.51 -2.58 33.08
N PHE A 352 -15.91 -2.42 31.90
CA PHE A 352 -14.48 -2.18 31.76
C PHE A 352 -14.13 -0.72 31.97
N LYS A 353 -13.12 -0.50 32.81
CA LYS A 353 -12.32 0.71 32.85
C LYS A 353 -11.04 0.48 32.05
N TYR A 354 -10.44 1.55 31.58
CA TYR A 354 -9.24 1.48 30.75
C TYR A 354 -8.09 2.23 31.40
N GLU A 355 -6.92 1.60 31.43
CA GLU A 355 -5.71 2.17 32.02
C GLU A 355 -4.57 2.14 31.00
N LYS A 356 -3.98 3.31 30.71
CA LYS A 356 -2.82 3.36 29.83
C LYS A 356 -1.58 2.89 30.59
N ILE A 357 -0.83 1.96 30.01
CA ILE A 357 0.47 1.55 30.54
C ILE A 357 1.58 1.81 29.52
N ASN A 358 2.83 1.86 29.99
CA ASN A 358 4.00 2.09 29.13
C ASN A 358 4.54 0.81 28.51
N ASP A 359 4.30 -0.34 29.14
CA ASP A 359 4.77 -1.62 28.66
C ASP A 359 3.80 -2.18 27.61
N PHE A 360 4.19 -2.05 26.34
CA PHE A 360 3.40 -2.51 25.21
C PHE A 360 3.21 -4.03 25.21
N ASP A 361 4.19 -4.80 25.68
CA ASP A 361 4.18 -6.25 25.57
C ASP A 361 3.24 -6.90 26.59
N THR A 362 2.99 -6.24 27.72
CA THR A 362 2.10 -6.73 28.79
C THR A 362 0.71 -6.09 28.79
N ALA A 363 0.43 -5.15 27.88
CA ALA A 363 -0.90 -4.54 27.75
C ALA A 363 -1.94 -5.56 27.25
N ASP A 364 -3.17 -5.45 27.77
CA ASP A 364 -4.31 -6.24 27.30
C ASP A 364 -4.71 -5.83 25.88
N ILE A 365 -4.70 -4.52 25.61
CA ILE A 365 -5.02 -3.92 24.31
C ILE A 365 -3.77 -3.27 23.72
N LYS A 366 -3.25 -3.86 22.66
CA LYS A 366 -2.05 -3.39 21.96
C LYS A 366 -2.42 -2.69 20.67
N ILE A 367 -2.06 -1.42 20.54
CA ILE A 367 -2.41 -0.61 19.39
C ILE A 367 -1.14 -0.24 18.63
N GLY A 368 -1.09 -0.55 17.34
CA GLY A 368 0.06 -0.24 16.51
C GLY A 368 -0.29 0.14 15.07
N PHE A 369 0.63 0.84 14.43
CA PHE A 369 0.54 1.30 13.06
C PHE A 369 1.55 0.55 12.18
N TYR A 370 1.08 0.01 11.04
CA TYR A 370 1.87 -0.88 10.20
C TYR A 370 1.66 -0.63 8.71
N THR A 371 2.64 -1.02 7.90
CA THR A 371 2.55 -1.10 6.44
C THR A 371 2.77 -2.54 5.97
N GLY A 372 2.15 -2.91 4.85
CA GLY A 372 2.41 -4.17 4.18
C GLY A 372 2.24 -5.41 5.06
N TYR A 373 3.14 -6.39 4.90
CA TYR A 373 3.22 -7.55 5.79
C TYR A 373 3.87 -7.16 7.12
N HIS A 374 3.22 -7.50 8.22
CA HIS A 374 3.61 -7.05 9.56
C HIS A 374 3.48 -8.14 10.64
N GLY A 375 3.67 -9.40 10.24
CA GLY A 375 3.79 -10.53 11.15
C GLY A 375 2.49 -11.26 11.49
N ASP A 376 1.40 -10.96 10.79
CA ASP A 376 0.11 -11.66 10.89
C ASP A 376 -0.44 -12.06 9.50
N ASP A 377 -1.56 -12.77 9.48
CA ASP A 377 -2.27 -13.21 8.27
C ASP A 377 -3.13 -12.10 7.63
N GLY A 378 -3.02 -10.85 8.12
CA GLY A 378 -3.81 -9.70 7.70
C GLY A 378 -3.00 -8.60 6.99
N PRO A 379 -2.07 -8.89 6.06
CA PRO A 379 -1.17 -7.87 5.53
C PRO A 379 -1.92 -6.75 4.81
N PHE A 380 -1.39 -5.52 4.89
CA PHE A 380 -1.88 -4.34 4.18
C PHE A 380 -1.31 -4.26 2.75
N VAL A 381 -1.38 -5.36 2.00
CA VAL A 381 -0.96 -5.48 0.59
C VAL A 381 -2.08 -6.07 -0.29
N GLY A 382 -1.96 -5.87 -1.61
CA GLY A 382 -2.81 -6.52 -2.62
C GLY A 382 -4.22 -5.92 -2.78
N PRO A 383 -5.08 -6.56 -3.59
CA PRO A 383 -6.50 -6.21 -3.75
C PRO A 383 -7.24 -6.52 -2.44
N GLY A 384 -7.19 -5.55 -1.53
CA GLY A 384 -7.51 -5.70 -0.11
C GLY A 384 -6.76 -4.70 0.77
N ALA A 385 -5.72 -4.04 0.25
CA ALA A 385 -4.96 -2.95 0.89
C ALA A 385 -5.77 -1.67 1.24
N GLY A 386 -7.10 -1.73 1.16
CA GLY A 386 -8.03 -0.70 1.64
C GLY A 386 -8.77 -1.11 2.90
N ALA A 387 -8.30 -2.16 3.58
CA ALA A 387 -8.54 -2.28 5.00
C ALA A 387 -7.90 -1.08 5.70
N TYR A 388 -8.70 -0.34 6.47
CA TYR A 388 -8.23 0.78 7.28
C TYR A 388 -7.48 0.29 8.51
N ALA A 389 -8.02 -0.74 9.14
CA ALA A 389 -7.41 -1.42 10.25
C ALA A 389 -7.95 -2.86 10.30
N HIS A 390 -7.40 -3.66 11.19
CA HIS A 390 -8.02 -4.89 11.67
C HIS A 390 -7.68 -5.10 13.14
N ALA A 391 -8.51 -5.88 13.79
CA ALA A 391 -8.37 -6.20 15.21
C ALA A 391 -8.54 -7.68 15.48
N PHE A 392 -8.10 -8.06 16.68
CA PHE A 392 -8.15 -9.43 17.15
C PHE A 392 -9.06 -9.53 18.37
N ALA A 393 -9.94 -10.53 18.35
CA ALA A 393 -10.89 -10.79 19.40
C ALA A 393 -10.23 -11.05 20.78
N PRO A 394 -10.99 -10.96 21.88
CA PRO A 394 -10.49 -11.36 23.20
C PRO A 394 -9.93 -12.78 23.21
N THR A 395 -8.89 -13.08 23.99
CA THR A 395 -8.09 -12.16 24.82
C THR A 395 -6.82 -11.69 24.11
N TYR A 396 -6.77 -11.81 22.77
CA TYR A 396 -5.56 -11.45 22.03
C TYR A 396 -5.37 -9.94 22.00
N GLY A 397 -6.46 -9.19 21.80
CA GLY A 397 -6.54 -7.76 22.11
C GLY A 397 -5.52 -6.91 21.36
N GLN A 398 -5.49 -6.99 20.04
CA GLN A 398 -4.59 -6.14 19.23
C GLN A 398 -5.39 -5.40 18.17
N ILE A 399 -4.95 -4.17 17.87
CA ILE A 399 -5.48 -3.34 16.79
C ILE A 399 -4.31 -2.88 15.92
N HIS A 400 -4.39 -3.22 14.64
CA HIS A 400 -3.40 -2.84 13.64
C HIS A 400 -4.01 -1.82 12.69
N TYR A 401 -3.45 -0.60 12.68
CA TYR A 401 -3.83 0.46 11.76
C TYR A 401 -2.93 0.46 10.53
N ASN A 402 -3.52 0.69 9.36
CA ASN A 402 -2.80 0.79 8.11
C ASN A 402 -2.18 2.19 7.92
N LEU A 403 -0.85 2.28 7.98
CA LEU A 403 -0.10 3.53 7.81
C LEU A 403 -0.22 4.16 6.41
N ASN A 404 -0.71 3.43 5.42
CA ASN A 404 -0.90 3.97 4.07
C ASN A 404 -2.15 4.86 3.94
N GLN A 405 -2.95 4.99 5.01
CA GLN A 405 -4.12 5.85 5.04
C GLN A 405 -3.78 7.28 5.47
N THR A 406 -4.61 8.22 5.03
CA THR A 406 -4.53 9.62 5.51
C THR A 406 -5.36 9.73 6.78
N TRP A 407 -4.77 9.38 7.92
CA TRP A 407 -5.43 9.47 9.23
C TRP A 407 -5.67 10.93 9.63
N VAL A 408 -6.89 11.20 10.10
CA VAL A 408 -7.34 12.52 10.55
C VAL A 408 -8.18 12.37 11.81
N ASN A 409 -8.47 13.50 12.46
CA ASN A 409 -9.43 13.56 13.57
C ASN A 409 -10.67 14.33 13.10
N GLY A 410 -11.80 13.66 13.04
CA GLY A 410 -13.09 14.18 12.59
C GLY A 410 -13.37 13.99 11.10
N ALA A 411 -14.50 14.56 10.66
CA ALA A 411 -14.99 14.49 9.29
C ALA A 411 -14.21 15.42 8.36
N VAL A 412 -13.02 14.99 7.94
CA VAL A 412 -12.17 15.72 6.99
C VAL A 412 -12.24 15.04 5.62
N GLU A 413 -12.57 15.81 4.57
CA GLU A 413 -12.70 15.29 3.22
C GLU A 413 -11.45 14.53 2.77
N GLY A 414 -11.64 13.28 2.33
CA GLY A 414 -10.56 12.41 1.88
C GLY A 414 -9.64 11.88 2.99
N GLY A 415 -9.85 12.25 4.25
CA GLY A 415 -9.21 11.69 5.42
C GLY A 415 -10.01 10.54 6.03
N VAL A 416 -9.36 9.69 6.81
CA VAL A 416 -9.97 8.59 7.57
C VAL A 416 -9.97 8.94 9.05
N ASP A 417 -11.15 9.06 9.66
CA ASP A 417 -11.26 9.43 11.06
C ASP A 417 -10.74 8.32 11.98
N LEU A 418 -9.69 8.64 12.74
CA LEU A 418 -9.00 7.69 13.61
C LEU A 418 -9.89 7.21 14.75
N MET A 419 -10.73 8.11 15.30
CA MET A 419 -11.67 7.75 16.38
C MET A 419 -12.74 6.77 15.89
N THR A 420 -13.34 7.02 14.72
CA THR A 420 -14.38 6.15 14.15
C THR A 420 -13.84 4.74 13.88
N VAL A 421 -12.66 4.64 13.25
CA VAL A 421 -12.04 3.32 13.03
C VAL A 421 -11.67 2.69 14.38
N GLY A 422 -11.11 3.44 15.33
CA GLY A 422 -10.80 2.90 16.66
C GLY A 422 -12.02 2.44 17.45
N LEU A 423 -13.14 3.14 17.34
CA LEU A 423 -14.39 2.73 17.96
C LEU A 423 -14.88 1.39 17.39
N HIS A 424 -14.79 1.21 16.07
CA HIS A 424 -15.11 -0.05 15.38
C HIS A 424 -14.17 -1.19 15.82
N GLU A 425 -12.85 -1.00 15.68
CA GLU A 425 -11.87 -2.05 15.98
C GLU A 425 -11.88 -2.45 17.46
N LEU A 426 -12.18 -1.50 18.38
CA LEU A 426 -12.38 -1.81 19.79
C LEU A 426 -13.60 -2.71 20.02
N GLY A 427 -14.65 -2.61 19.21
CA GLY A 427 -15.78 -3.54 19.28
C GLY A 427 -15.32 -4.98 19.04
N HIS A 428 -14.42 -5.21 18.07
CA HIS A 428 -13.78 -6.51 17.86
C HIS A 428 -12.90 -6.94 19.03
N VAL A 429 -12.07 -6.04 19.55
CA VAL A 429 -11.24 -6.30 20.75
C VAL A 429 -12.09 -6.66 21.98
N LEU A 430 -13.35 -6.23 22.01
CA LEU A 430 -14.30 -6.61 23.05
C LEU A 430 -15.13 -7.86 22.69
N GLY A 431 -15.08 -8.36 21.46
CA GLY A 431 -15.69 -9.63 21.04
C GLY A 431 -16.93 -9.51 20.15
N LEU A 432 -17.27 -8.31 19.69
CA LEU A 432 -18.29 -8.12 18.66
C LEU A 432 -17.74 -8.51 17.28
N ALA A 433 -18.55 -9.18 16.47
CA ALA A 433 -18.29 -9.33 15.04
C ALA A 433 -18.99 -8.20 14.25
N HIS A 434 -18.84 -8.21 12.94
CA HIS A 434 -19.50 -7.22 12.09
C HIS A 434 -21.03 -7.30 12.18
N SER A 435 -21.67 -6.14 12.25
CA SER A 435 -23.13 -6.00 12.14
C SER A 435 -23.56 -5.99 10.67
N THR A 436 -24.79 -6.41 10.40
CA THR A 436 -25.42 -6.26 9.07
C THR A 436 -26.18 -4.93 8.92
N VAL A 437 -26.13 -4.04 9.92
CA VAL A 437 -26.82 -2.74 9.92
C VAL A 437 -25.85 -1.65 9.49
N GLU A 438 -26.07 -1.03 8.32
CA GLU A 438 -25.13 -0.05 7.74
C GLU A 438 -24.80 1.15 8.65
N THR A 439 -25.75 1.56 9.48
CA THR A 439 -25.57 2.69 10.41
C THR A 439 -24.81 2.31 11.68
N ALA A 440 -24.70 1.03 12.02
CA ALA A 440 -23.99 0.55 13.21
C ALA A 440 -22.49 0.85 13.12
N ILE A 441 -21.82 1.05 14.26
CA ILE A 441 -20.37 1.21 14.24
C ILE A 441 -19.71 -0.07 13.74
N MET A 442 -20.26 -1.24 14.09
CA MET A 442 -19.72 -2.54 13.68
C MET A 442 -20.05 -2.92 12.23
N TRP A 443 -20.65 -2.02 11.42
CA TRP A 443 -20.70 -2.22 9.98
C TRP A 443 -19.29 -2.16 9.38
N PRO A 444 -18.88 -3.13 8.53
CA PRO A 444 -17.50 -3.23 8.07
C PRO A 444 -17.02 -2.05 7.21
N TYR A 445 -17.92 -1.35 6.51
CA TYR A 445 -17.54 -0.25 5.62
C TYR A 445 -17.59 1.11 6.33
N ILE A 446 -16.47 1.84 6.26
CA ILE A 446 -16.32 3.17 6.84
C ILE A 446 -15.91 4.11 5.70
N GLY A 447 -16.68 5.17 5.44
CA GLY A 447 -16.36 6.12 4.38
C GLY A 447 -15.25 7.09 4.79
N ALA A 448 -14.46 7.55 3.80
CA ALA A 448 -13.54 8.66 4.02
C ALA A 448 -14.32 9.96 4.21
N GLY A 449 -13.90 10.80 5.17
CA GLY A 449 -14.58 12.03 5.54
C GLY A 449 -15.86 11.83 6.36
N GLU A 450 -16.17 10.61 6.77
CA GLU A 450 -17.31 10.30 7.63
C GLU A 450 -16.86 10.09 9.07
N THR A 451 -17.76 10.36 10.02
CA THR A 451 -17.63 9.93 11.41
C THR A 451 -18.84 9.10 11.80
N LYS A 452 -18.64 8.10 12.66
CA LYS A 452 -19.72 7.27 13.22
C LYS A 452 -19.59 7.16 14.74
N GLY A 453 -20.71 6.90 15.40
CA GLY A 453 -20.80 6.61 16.82
C GLY A 453 -21.53 5.30 17.08
N LEU A 454 -21.62 4.91 18.35
CA LEU A 454 -22.38 3.72 18.74
C LEU A 454 -23.87 3.89 18.45
N THR A 455 -24.47 2.85 17.90
CA THR A 455 -25.93 2.76 17.70
C THR A 455 -26.56 1.80 18.70
N ALA A 456 -27.90 1.71 18.67
CA ALA A 456 -28.63 0.75 19.49
C ALA A 456 -28.24 -0.70 19.21
N ASP A 457 -27.81 -1.05 17.99
CA ASP A 457 -27.37 -2.40 17.65
C ASP A 457 -26.06 -2.75 18.38
N ASP A 458 -25.09 -1.84 18.31
CA ASP A 458 -23.78 -1.99 18.95
C ASP A 458 -23.89 -2.08 20.48
N ILE A 459 -24.74 -1.23 21.07
CA ILE A 459 -24.97 -1.18 22.52
C ILE A 459 -25.63 -2.47 23.01
N GLN A 460 -26.66 -2.96 22.30
CA GLN A 460 -27.31 -4.21 22.67
C GLN A 460 -26.36 -5.40 22.53
N GLY A 461 -25.55 -5.43 21.47
CA GLY A 461 -24.55 -6.48 21.27
C GLY A 461 -23.53 -6.52 22.40
N ILE A 462 -22.96 -5.37 22.77
CA ILE A 462 -21.92 -5.35 23.82
C ILE A 462 -22.50 -5.66 25.21
N GLN A 463 -23.72 -5.22 25.49
CA GLN A 463 -24.42 -5.55 26.73
C GLN A 463 -24.74 -7.05 26.78
N ALA A 464 -25.15 -7.68 25.68
CA ALA A 464 -25.34 -9.13 25.65
C ALA A 464 -24.04 -9.92 25.92
N LEU A 465 -22.86 -9.32 25.69
CA LEU A 465 -21.59 -9.93 26.07
C LEU A 465 -21.22 -9.74 27.54
N TYR A 466 -21.44 -8.55 28.10
CA TYR A 466 -20.81 -8.12 29.36
C TYR A 466 -21.74 -7.48 30.41
N ALA A 467 -23.05 -7.35 30.15
CA ALA A 467 -24.01 -6.82 31.11
C ALA A 467 -24.15 -7.70 32.36
#